data_AF-A0A935PER4-F1
#
_entry.id   AF-A0A935PER4-F1
#
_cell.length_a   1.000
_cell.length_b   1.000
_cell.length_c   1.000
_cell.angle_alpha   90.00
_cell.angle_beta   90.00
_cell.angle_gamma   90.00
#
_symmetry.space_group_name_H-M   'P 1'
#
loop_
_entity.id
_entity.type
_entity.pdbx_description
1 polymer ?
#
loop_
_entity_poly.entity_id
_entity_poly.type
_entity_poly.pdbx_seq_one_letter_code
_entity_poly.pdbx_strand_id
1 'polypeptide(L)' 'MGRHTGLTFEVDDLLALSSKLLAEGVTFLAEPAQQGFGMMAMVKDPDGNVMALWEDNVSQVVAEGPPA' A
#
# COMPACT_ATOMS: atom_id res chain seq x y z
N MET A 1 -18.69 -18.55 -1.98
CA MET A 1 -17.59 -18.33 -1.01
C MET A 1 -16.42 -17.72 -1.77
N GLY A 2 -16.28 -16.40 -1.77
CA GLY A 2 -15.12 -15.74 -2.36
C GLY A 2 -13.90 -16.06 -1.50
N ARG A 3 -13.00 -16.90 -2.02
CA ARG A 3 -11.76 -17.27 -1.34
C ARG A 3 -10.80 -16.09 -1.49
N HIS A 4 -10.59 -15.34 -0.42
CA HIS A 4 -9.61 -14.25 -0.38
C HIS A 4 -8.29 -14.73 -1.00
N THR A 5 -7.93 -14.17 -2.15
CA THR A 5 -6.63 -14.39 -2.76
C THR A 5 -5.76 -13.26 -2.26
N GLY A 6 -4.74 -13.56 -1.45
CA GLY A 6 -3.79 -12.56 -0.97
C GLY A 6 -2.89 -12.13 -2.12
N LEU A 7 -3.39 -11.24 -2.98
CA LEU A 7 -2.63 -10.63 -4.06
C LEU A 7 -1.93 -9.39 -3.51
N THR A 8 -0.61 -9.37 -3.64
CA THR A 8 0.22 -8.21 -3.35
C THR A 8 0.80 -7.69 -4.65
N PHE A 9 0.63 -6.39 -4.89
CA PHE A 9 1.27 -5.70 -6.00
C PHE A 9 2.43 -4.86 -5.46
N GLU A 10 3.63 -5.09 -6.01
CA GLU A 10 4.76 -4.19 -5.79
C GLU A 10 4.56 -2.93 -6.63
N VAL A 11 4.81 -1.77 -6.02
CA VAL A 11 4.64 -0.45 -6.63
C VAL A 11 5.82 0.44 -6.27
N ASP A 12 6.17 1.38 -7.15
CA ASP A 12 7.35 2.25 -6.98
C ASP A 12 7.11 3.44 -6.03
N ASP A 13 5.88 3.96 -5.95
CA ASP A 13 5.50 5.09 -5.08
C ASP A 13 4.07 4.86 -4.57
N LEU A 14 3.97 4.26 -3.38
CA LEU A 14 2.71 3.88 -2.78
C LEU A 14 1.88 5.09 -2.36
N LEU A 15 2.50 6.20 -1.97
CA LEU A 15 1.78 7.40 -1.53
C LEU A 15 1.13 8.13 -2.72
N ALA A 16 1.85 8.29 -3.82
CA ALA A 16 1.31 8.88 -5.04
C ALA A 16 0.20 8.01 -5.63
N LEU A 17 0.42 6.69 -5.69
CA LEU A 17 -0.61 5.76 -6.14
C LEU A 17 -1.84 5.81 -5.23
N SER A 18 -1.66 5.83 -3.91
CA SER A 18 -2.78 5.86 -2.98
C SER A 18 -3.62 7.11 -3.11
N SER A 19 -2.99 8.27 -3.33
CA SER A 19 -3.68 9.53 -3.60
C SER A 19 -4.54 9.45 -4.86
N LYS A 20 -4.02 8.82 -5.92
CA LYS A 20 -4.78 8.58 -7.16
C LYS A 20 -5.96 7.63 -6.94
N LEU A 21 -5.74 6.51 -6.24
CA LEU A 21 -6.79 5.52 -5.98
C LEU A 21 -7.92 6.11 -5.12
N LEU A 22 -7.59 6.93 -4.11
CA LEU A 22 -8.57 7.66 -3.33
C LEU A 22 -9.43 8.61 -4.19
N ALA A 23 -8.80 9.33 -5.12
CA ALA A 23 -9.50 10.22 -6.05
C ALA A 23 -10.42 9.45 -7.02
N GLU A 24 -10.10 8.19 -7.34
CA GLU A 24 -10.89 7.29 -8.17
C GLU A 24 -11.99 6.54 -7.38
N GLY A 25 -12.10 6.77 -6.07
CA GLY A 25 -13.16 6.19 -5.22
C GLY A 25 -12.85 4.78 -4.70
N VAL A 26 -11.59 4.35 -4.77
CA VAL A 26 -11.14 3.07 -4.21
C VAL A 26 -11.22 3.11 -2.69
N THR A 27 -11.70 2.03 -2.07
CA THR A 27 -11.82 1.95 -0.61
C THR A 27 -10.52 1.43 0.00
N PHE A 28 -9.98 2.15 0.98
CA PHE A 28 -8.83 1.70 1.77
C PHE A 28 -9.32 0.94 3.00
N LEU A 29 -8.82 -0.28 3.18
CA LEU A 29 -8.99 -1.09 4.40
C LEU A 29 -7.87 -0.83 5.40
N ALA A 30 -6.69 -0.46 4.90
CA ALA A 30 -5.57 0.06 5.68
C ALA A 30 -4.84 1.12 4.84
N GLU A 31 -4.65 2.29 5.43
CA GLU A 31 -3.87 3.38 4.82
C GLU A 31 -2.39 2.98 4.65
N PRO A 32 -1.67 3.60 3.69
CA PRO A 32 -0.24 3.39 3.55
C PRO A 32 0.50 3.66 4.86
N ALA A 33 1.23 2.66 5.35
CA ALA A 33 2.00 2.77 6.58
C ALA A 33 3.37 2.11 6.45
N GLN A 34 4.39 2.73 7.03
CA GLN A 34 5.74 2.17 7.08
C GLN A 34 5.76 0.91 7.95
N GLN A 35 6.33 -0.16 7.41
CA GLN A 35 6.60 -1.43 8.07
C GLN A 35 8.10 -1.70 8.09
N GLY A 36 8.53 -2.69 8.88
CA GLY A 36 9.95 -3.11 8.92
C GLY A 36 10.47 -3.76 7.62
N PHE A 37 9.59 -4.01 6.65
CA PHE A 37 9.89 -4.65 5.37
C PHE A 37 9.45 -3.80 4.16
N GLY A 38 9.17 -2.50 4.35
CA GLY A 38 8.73 -1.57 3.32
C GLY A 38 7.44 -0.87 3.71
N MET A 39 6.77 -0.21 2.78
CA MET A 39 5.48 0.42 3.02
C MET A 39 4.35 -0.47 2.52
N MET A 40 3.21 -0.49 3.22
CA MET A 40 2.08 -1.33 2.83
C MET A 40 0.75 -0.59 2.99
N ALA A 41 -0.17 -0.85 2.06
CA ALA A 41 -1.57 -0.46 2.13
C ALA A 41 -2.48 -1.64 1.74
N MET A 42 -3.74 -1.61 2.15
CA MET A 42 -4.74 -2.57 1.70
C MET A 42 -5.93 -1.83 1.10
N VAL A 43 -6.30 -2.24 -0.11
CA VAL A 43 -7.41 -1.65 -0.86
C VAL A 43 -8.46 -2.69 -1.21
N LYS A 44 -9.68 -2.21 -1.41
CA LYS A 44 -10.84 -2.98 -1.84
C LYS A 44 -11.41 -2.37 -3.12
N ASP A 45 -11.56 -3.19 -4.15
CA ASP A 45 -12.22 -2.80 -5.40
C ASP A 45 -13.77 -2.82 -5.26
N PRO A 46 -14.53 -2.30 -6.24
CA PRO A 46 -16.00 -2.30 -6.20
C PRO A 46 -16.64 -3.69 -6.10
N ASP A 47 -16.00 -4.73 -6.63
CA ASP A 47 -16.48 -6.12 -6.60
C ASP A 47 -16.19 -6.80 -5.25
N GLY A 48 -15.37 -6.14 -4.43
CA GLY A 48 -15.02 -6.54 -3.08
C GLY A 48 -13.78 -7.41 -2.97
N ASN A 49 -12.97 -7.47 -4.02
CA ASN A 49 -11.65 -8.09 -3.95
C ASN A 49 -10.73 -7.23 -3.11
N VAL A 50 -9.91 -7.89 -2.30
CA VAL A 50 -8.93 -7.24 -1.41
C VAL A 50 -7.54 -7.46 -1.97
N MET A 51 -6.78 -6.38 -2.08
CA MET A 51 -5.43 -6.39 -2.61
C MET A 51 -4.51 -5.65 -1.65
N ALA A 52 -3.30 -6.16 -1.46
CA ALA A 52 -2.22 -5.46 -0.78
C ALA A 52 -1.39 -4.70 -1.82
N LEU A 53 -0.98 -3.50 -1.47
CA LEU A 53 0.00 -2.72 -2.21
C LEU A 53 1.24 -2.62 -1.34
N TRP A 54 2.40 -2.89 -1.90
CA TRP A 54 3.67 -2.90 -1.18
C TRP A 54 4.74 -2.15 -1.97
N GLU A 55 5.59 -1.42 -1.26
CA GLU A 55 6.73 -0.71 -1.81
C GLU A 55 7.97 -1.05 -0.97
N ASP A 56 9.05 -1.52 -1.61
CA ASP A 56 10.34 -1.74 -0.96
C ASP A 56 11.10 -0.41 -0.80
N ASN A 57 10.61 0.44 0.11
CA ASN A 57 11.26 1.71 0.44
C ASN A 57 12.15 1.63 1.68
N VAL A 58 12.48 0.42 2.16
CA VAL A 58 13.28 0.24 3.38
C VAL A 58 14.61 0.98 3.28
N SER A 59 15.21 0.98 2.09
CA SER A 59 16.50 1.65 1.82
C SER A 59 16.40 3.18 1.80
N GLN A 60 15.26 3.75 1.42
CA GLN A 60 15.05 5.21 1.43
C GLN A 60 14.85 5.74 2.86
N VAL A 61 14.10 5.02 3.68
CA VAL A 61 13.84 5.43 5.07
C VAL A 61 15.12 5.41 5.92
N VAL A 62 16.02 4.44 5.71
CA VAL A 62 17.34 4.44 6.37
C VAL A 62 18.27 5.54 5.87
N ALA A 63 18.09 6.03 4.64
CA ALA A 63 18.87 7.12 4.07
C ALA A 63 18.43 8.51 4.61
N GLU A 64 17.16 8.66 4.98
CA GLU A 64 16.64 9.93 5.50
C GLU A 64 16.86 10.12 7.01
N GLY A 65 16.97 9.04 7.79
CA GLY A 65 17.36 9.08 9.21
C GLY A 65 16.37 9.80 10.15
N PRO A 66 16.19 9.34 11.42
CA PRO A 66 15.39 10.10 12.38
C PRO A 66 16.10 11.43 12.71
N PRO A 67 15.36 12.55 12.89
CA PRO A 67 15.96 13.79 13.36
C PRO A 67 16.59 13.53 14.74
N ALA A 68 17.85 13.95 14.87
CA ALA A 68 18.63 13.88 16.11
C ALA A 68 18.01 14.71 17.26
#